data_AF-A0A1B1YEA4-F1
#
_entry.id   AF-A0A1B1YEA4-F1
#
_cell.length_a   1.000
_cell.length_b   1.000
_cell.length_c   1.000
_cell.angle_alpha   90.00
_cell.angle_beta   90.00
_cell.angle_gamma   90.00
#
_symmetry.space_group_name_H-M   'P 1'
#
loop_
_entity.id
_entity.type
_entity.pdbx_description
1 polymer ?
#
loop_
_entity_poly.entity_id
_entity_poly.type
_entity_poly.pdbx_seq_one_letter_code
_entity_poly.pdbx_strand_id
1 'polypeptide(L)' 'MKLYETRDIIYGFITYDDWEREIINHPVFQRLRRIKQLSLTDMVYPGANHTRFEHSLGVMHLSTLFFRQHIK' A
#
# COMPACT_ATOMS: atom_id res chain seq x y z
N MET A 1 7.74 1.66 19.96
CA MET A 1 7.15 1.00 18.78
C MET A 1 8.14 1.11 17.64
N LYS A 2 8.47 0.01 16.97
CA LYS A 2 9.45 0.03 15.88
C LYS A 2 8.75 0.49 14.61
N LEU A 3 9.44 1.34 13.85
CA LEU A 3 8.98 1.75 12.52
C LEU A 3 9.70 0.92 11.47
N TYR A 4 8.94 0.54 10.45
CA TYR A 4 9.42 -0.13 9.25
C TYR A 4 9.18 0.77 8.06
N GLU A 5 9.95 0.53 7.01
CA GLU A 5 9.86 1.29 5.78
C GLU A 5 9.77 0.34 4.59
N THR A 6 8.97 0.73 3.61
CA THR A 6 8.96 0.08 2.30
C THR A 6 9.02 1.12 1.21
N ARG A 7 9.68 0.78 0.10
CA ARG A 7 9.83 1.70 -1.03
C ARG A 7 8.57 1.66 -1.88
N ASP A 8 8.04 2.82 -2.18
CA ASP A 8 6.88 3.05 -3.05
C ASP A 8 7.26 3.99 -4.21
N ILE A 9 6.66 3.77 -5.38
CA ILE A 9 6.98 4.53 -6.59
C ILE A 9 6.33 5.92 -6.63
N ILE A 10 5.29 6.16 -5.82
CA ILE A 10 4.56 7.44 -5.75
C ILE A 10 5.04 8.26 -4.55
N TYR A 11 5.15 7.64 -3.37
CA TYR A 11 5.43 8.33 -2.11
C TYR A 11 6.89 8.20 -1.64
N GLY A 12 7.73 7.46 -2.37
CA GLY A 12 9.12 7.22 -1.98
C GLY A 12 9.24 6.19 -0.86
N PHE A 13 9.10 6.60 0.40
CA PHE A 13 9.11 5.69 1.55
C PHE A 13 7.78 5.76 2.30
N ILE A 14 7.12 4.61 2.40
CA ILE A 14 5.95 4.43 3.27
C ILE A 14 6.45 3.85 4.59
N THR A 15 6.17 4.56 5.68
CA THR A 15 6.49 4.12 7.04
C THR A 15 5.25 3.54 7.71
N TYR A 16 5.46 2.47 8.48
CA TYR A 16 4.39 1.79 9.23
C TYR A 16 4.93 1.14 10.50
N ASP A 17 4.05 0.92 11.47
CA ASP A 17 4.41 0.39 12.78
C ASP A 17 4.34 -1.16 12.88
N ASP A 18 4.56 -1.68 14.08
CA ASP A 18 4.51 -3.12 14.37
C ASP A 18 3.13 -3.73 14.11
N TRP A 19 2.04 -3.03 14.43
CA TRP A 19 0.67 -3.53 14.23
C TRP A 19 0.28 -3.54 12.75
N GLU A 20 0.58 -2.44 12.05
CA GLU A 20 0.40 -2.34 10.61
C GLU A 20 1.22 -3.41 9.89
N ARG A 21 2.46 -3.66 10.33
CA ARG A 21 3.32 -4.71 9.79
C ARG A 21 2.70 -6.10 9.94
N GLU A 22 2.08 -6.42 11.08
CA GLU A 22 1.41 -7.71 11.27
C GLU A 22 0.25 -7.90 10.28
N ILE A 23 -0.57 -6.87 10.09
CA ILE A 23 -1.67 -6.89 9.11
C ILE A 23 -1.13 -7.03 7.69
N ILE A 24 -0.11 -6.26 7.33
CA ILE A 24 0.51 -6.30 6.00
C ILE A 24 1.04 -7.70 5.69
N ASN A 25 1.66 -8.37 6.67
CA ASN A 25 2.22 -9.72 6.49
C ASN A 25 1.16 -10.84 6.56
N HIS A 26 -0.06 -10.54 6.98
CA HIS A 26 -1.12 -11.53 7.04
C HIS A 26 -1.47 -12.09 5.65
N PRO A 27 -1.71 -13.41 5.49
CA PRO A 27 -1.98 -14.02 4.18
C PRO A 27 -3.12 -13.37 3.39
N VAL A 28 -4.15 -12.88 4.10
CA VAL A 28 -5.30 -12.19 3.48
C VAL A 28 -4.89 -10.86 2.83
N PHE A 29 -3.97 -10.10 3.45
CA PHE A 29 -3.46 -8.87 2.86
C PHE A 29 -2.45 -9.17 1.74
N GLN A 30 -1.57 -10.16 1.94
CA GLN A 30 -0.62 -10.63 0.92
C GLN A 30 -1.31 -11.15 -0.35
N ARG A 31 -2.54 -11.65 -0.27
CA ARG A 31 -3.36 -12.02 -1.45
C ARG A 31 -3.54 -10.86 -2.42
N LEU A 32 -3.56 -9.61 -1.94
CA LEU A 32 -3.76 -8.43 -2.79
C LEU A 32 -2.67 -8.28 -3.87
N ARG A 33 -1.48 -8.87 -3.67
CA ARG A 33 -0.40 -8.91 -4.68
C ARG A 33 -0.78 -9.63 -5.97
N ARG A 34 -1.83 -10.45 -5.94
CA ARG A 34 -2.31 -11.22 -7.10
C ARG A 34 -3.57 -10.61 -7.72
N ILE A 35 -4.03 -9.47 -7.23
CA ILE A 35 -5.24 -8.80 -7.71
C ILE A 35 -4.80 -7.49 -8.37
N LYS A 36 -4.87 -7.43 -9.70
CA LYS A 36 -4.61 -6.21 -10.47
C LYS A 36 -5.56 -5.10 -10.03
N GLN A 37 -5.03 -3.88 -9.92
CA GLN A 37 -5.85 -2.73 -9.57
C GLN A 37 -6.88 -2.45 -10.66
N LEU A 38 -6.47 -2.52 -11.94
CA LEU A 38 -7.27 -2.19 -13.11
C LEU A 38 -7.69 -3.43 -13.93
N SER A 39 -7.83 -4.59 -13.29
CA SER A 39 -8.25 -5.84 -13.96
C SER A 39 -7.43 -6.14 -15.23
N LEU A 40 -8.06 -6.17 -16.41
CA LEU A 40 -7.45 -6.51 -17.70
C LEU A 40 -6.87 -5.32 -18.47
N THR A 41 -6.83 -4.13 -17.85
CA THR A 41 -6.31 -2.91 -18.50
C THR A 41 -4.84 -3.05 -18.92
N ASP A 42 -4.08 -3.95 -18.30
CA ASP A 42 -2.70 -4.27 -18.69
C ASP A 42 -2.59 -4.87 -20.10
N MET A 43 -3.66 -5.45 -20.65
CA MET A 43 -3.71 -5.91 -22.04
C MET A 43 -3.71 -4.78 -23.09
N VAL A 44 -4.09 -3.56 -22.68
CA VAL A 44 -4.09 -2.37 -23.55
C VAL A 44 -2.96 -1.41 -23.15
N TYR A 45 -2.71 -1.28 -21.85
CA TYR A 45 -1.68 -0.44 -21.27
C TYR A 45 -0.70 -1.29 -20.47
N PRO A 46 0.41 -1.77 -21.06
CA PRO A 46 1.34 -2.68 -20.39
C PRO A 46 1.95 -2.13 -19.10
N GLY A 47 1.91 -0.81 -18.86
CA GLY A 47 2.33 -0.19 -17.59
C GLY A 47 1.32 -0.33 -16.44
N ALA A 48 0.06 -0.68 -16.72
CA ALA A 48 -1.02 -0.83 -15.75
C ALA A 48 -0.94 -2.15 -14.93
N ASN A 49 0.27 -2.55 -14.58
CA ASN A 49 0.57 -3.82 -13.93
C ASN A 49 0.40 -3.83 -12.41
N HIS A 50 0.13 -2.66 -11.83
CA HIS A 50 0.00 -2.46 -10.40
C HIS A 50 -1.17 -3.26 -9.81
N THR A 51 -1.01 -3.65 -8.55
CA THR A 51 -1.91 -4.51 -7.80
C THR A 51 -2.59 -3.73 -6.67
N ARG A 52 -3.63 -4.34 -6.10
CA ARG A 52 -4.33 -3.77 -4.95
C ARG A 52 -3.44 -3.69 -3.70
N PHE A 53 -2.31 -4.41 -3.66
CA PHE A 53 -1.41 -4.42 -2.51
C PHE A 53 -0.74 -3.06 -2.31
N GLU A 54 0.02 -2.57 -3.29
CA GLU A 54 0.72 -1.29 -3.20
C GLU A 54 -0.25 -0.12 -3.11
N HIS A 55 -1.39 -0.22 -3.79
CA HIS A 55 -2.44 0.79 -3.68
C HIS A 55 -2.97 0.88 -2.24
N SER A 56 -3.22 -0.24 -1.57
CA SER A 56 -3.70 -0.26 -0.18
C SER A 56 -2.65 0.29 0.79
N LEU A 57 -1.36 0.03 0.57
CA LEU A 57 -0.28 0.66 1.33
C LEU A 57 -0.26 2.19 1.16
N GLY A 58 -0.45 2.67 -0.07
CA GLY A 58 -0.57 4.10 -0.35
C GLY A 58 -1.76 4.74 0.36
N VAL A 59 -2.93 4.09 0.38
CA VAL A 59 -4.11 4.58 1.11
C VAL A 59 -3.86 4.63 2.62
N MET A 60 -3.23 3.60 3.19
CA MET A 60 -2.81 3.59 4.60
C MET A 60 -1.88 4.78 4.91
N HIS A 61 -0.86 4.99 4.08
CA HIS A 61 0.07 6.11 4.22
C HIS A 61 -0.64 7.46 4.23
N LEU A 62 -1.50 7.72 3.24
CA LEU A 62 -2.26 8.96 3.14
C LEU A 62 -3.23 9.14 4.31
N SER A 63 -3.88 8.08 4.77
CA SER A 63 -4.80 8.13 5.91
C SER A 63 -4.06 8.58 7.17
N THR A 64 -2.86 8.05 7.40
CA THR A 64 -1.99 8.44 8.52
C THR A 64 -1.55 9.91 8.41
N LEU A 65 -1.15 10.37 7.22
CA LEU A 65 -0.79 11.77 7.01
C LEU A 65 -1.99 12.71 7.23
N PHE A 66 -3.14 12.37 6.67
CA PHE A 66 -4.37 13.14 6.83
C PHE A 66 -4.75 13.28 8.30
N PHE A 67 -4.80 12.18 9.04
CA PHE A 67 -5.11 12.16 10.46
C PHE A 67 -4.12 13.02 11.26
N ARG A 68 -2.82 12.89 10.98
CA ARG A 68 -1.77 13.67 11.66
C ARG A 68 -1.88 15.17 11.40
N GLN A 69 -2.37 15.57 10.22
CA GLN A 69 -2.49 16.98 9.85
C GLN A 69 -3.80 17.62 10.33
N HIS A 70 -4.89 16.86 10.49
CA HIS A 70 -6.24 17.43 10.68
C HIS A 70 -6.95 17.02 11.96
N ILE A 71 -6.56 15.90 12.59
CA ILE A 71 -7.27 15.35 13.75
C ILE A 71 -6.40 15.38 15.02
N LYS A 72 -5.09 15.65 14.88
CA LYS A 72 -4.21 15.97 16.01
C LYS A 72 -4.25 17.46 16.36
#